data_AF-A0A936C0N2-F1
#
_entry.id   AF-A0A936C0N2-F1
#
_cell.length_a   1.000
_cell.length_b   1.000
_cell.length_c   1.000
_cell.angle_alpha   90.00
_cell.angle_beta   90.00
_cell.angle_gamma   90.00
#
_symmetry.space_group_name_H-M   'P 1'
#
loop_
_entity.id
_entity.type
_entity.pdbx_description
1 polymer ?
#
loop_
_entity_poly.entity_id
_entity_poly.type
_entity_poly.pdbx_seq_one_letter_code
_entity_poly.pdbx_strand_id
1 'polypeptide(L)'
;MGSGNRGLLAKLEAWGTKRALAFVLGSLYPGLGLDVAIAHFVSGSGGHASQWVPVGFAGAAGILLIAASLVGSERLMSGILIIFGSLSIVVGVVGTILHGAPLMSAVSEAGFTWENFVEALSLHAPPVLAPGAYALLGLAMLGLSSKKLQIRLT
;
A
#
# COMPACT_ATOMS: atom_id res chain seq x y z
N MET A 1 -2.56 -37.83 -0.41
CA MET A 1 -2.66 -36.38 -0.70
C MET A 1 -4.03 -36.12 -1.32
N GLY A 2 -4.89 -35.39 -0.61
CA GLY A 2 -6.35 -35.48 -0.70
C GLY A 2 -7.03 -34.63 -1.78
N SER A 3 -8.22 -35.07 -2.18
CA SER A 3 -9.13 -34.46 -3.17
C SER A 3 -9.58 -33.02 -2.88
N GLY A 4 -9.34 -32.50 -1.67
CA GLY A 4 -9.75 -31.14 -1.26
C GLY A 4 -9.05 -30.00 -2.00
N ASN A 5 -7.76 -30.14 -2.35
CA ASN A 5 -7.00 -29.05 -2.98
C ASN A 5 -7.42 -28.74 -4.42
N ARG A 6 -7.97 -29.72 -5.15
CA ARG A 6 -8.43 -29.52 -6.54
C ARG A 6 -9.62 -28.57 -6.62
N GLY A 7 -10.48 -28.57 -5.60
CA GLY A 7 -11.66 -27.69 -5.57
C GLY A 7 -11.33 -26.23 -5.32
N LEU A 8 -10.34 -25.94 -4.47
CA LEU A 8 -9.92 -24.56 -4.20
C LEU A 8 -9.21 -23.93 -5.40
N LEU A 9 -8.30 -24.68 -6.04
CA LEU A 9 -7.59 -24.20 -7.24
C LEU A 9 -8.55 -23.89 -8.39
N ALA A 10 -9.51 -24.78 -8.68
CA ALA A 10 -10.52 -24.54 -9.70
C ALA A 10 -11.39 -23.30 -9.40
N LYS A 11 -11.71 -23.05 -8.13
CA LYS A 11 -12.43 -21.83 -7.71
C LYS A 11 -11.58 -20.57 -7.88
N LEU A 12 -10.28 -20.63 -7.60
CA LEU A 12 -9.36 -19.50 -7.80
C LEU A 12 -9.13 -19.21 -9.29
N GLU A 13 -9.01 -20.25 -10.12
CA GLU A 13 -8.95 -20.11 -11.58
C GLU A 13 -10.23 -19.47 -12.13
N ALA A 14 -11.40 -19.91 -11.65
CA ALA A 14 -12.69 -19.34 -12.04
C ALA A 14 -12.88 -17.89 -11.58
N TRP A 15 -12.34 -17.54 -10.40
CA TRP A 15 -12.35 -16.15 -9.90
C TRP A 15 -11.37 -15.26 -10.67
N GLY A 16 -10.38 -15.85 -11.33
CA GLY A 16 -9.39 -15.14 -12.13
C GLY A 16 -8.28 -14.53 -11.28
N THR A 17 -7.03 -14.83 -11.63
CA THR A 17 -5.84 -14.40 -10.90
C THR A 17 -5.81 -12.90 -10.59
N LYS A 18 -6.31 -12.07 -11.52
CA LYS A 18 -6.34 -10.62 -11.32
C LYS A 18 -7.28 -10.16 -10.21
N ARG A 19 -8.45 -10.79 -10.08
CA ARG A 19 -9.39 -10.47 -9.00
C ARG A 19 -8.83 -10.90 -7.65
N ALA A 20 -8.25 -12.10 -7.60
CA ALA A 20 -7.59 -12.59 -6.38
C ALA A 20 -6.47 -11.64 -5.93
N LEU A 21 -5.62 -11.18 -6.85
CA LEU A 21 -4.56 -10.21 -6.53
C LEU A 21 -5.12 -8.84 -6.15
N ALA A 22 -6.16 -8.35 -6.82
CA ALA A 22 -6.81 -7.09 -6.46
C ALA A 22 -7.44 -7.17 -5.05
N PHE A 23 -8.04 -8.30 -4.69
CA PHE A 23 -8.57 -8.56 -3.35
C PHE A 23 -7.45 -8.54 -2.30
N VAL A 24 -6.33 -9.23 -2.57
CA VAL A 24 -5.16 -9.23 -1.69
C VAL A 24 -4.63 -7.82 -1.51
N LEU A 25 -4.38 -7.09 -2.60
CA LEU A 25 -3.94 -5.68 -2.54
C LEU A 25 -4.92 -4.83 -1.73
N GLY A 26 -6.23 -5.01 -1.92
CA GLY A 26 -7.26 -4.29 -1.20
C GLY A 26 -7.24 -4.57 0.30
N SER A 27 -6.96 -5.81 0.70
CA SER A 27 -6.84 -6.19 2.10
C SER A 27 -5.60 -5.64 2.81
N LEU A 28 -4.54 -5.30 2.08
CA LEU A 28 -3.32 -4.72 2.65
C LEU A 28 -3.49 -3.26 3.06
N TYR A 29 -4.31 -2.50 2.34
CA TYR A 29 -4.48 -1.06 2.58
C TYR A 29 -5.00 -0.71 3.98
N PRO A 30 -6.06 -1.35 4.52
CA PRO A 30 -6.51 -1.05 5.88
C PRO A 30 -5.44 -1.28 6.95
N GLY A 31 -4.64 -2.34 6.80
CA GLY A 31 -3.51 -2.61 7.70
C GLY A 31 -2.46 -1.49 7.63
N LEU A 32 -2.10 -1.06 6.42
CA LEU A 32 -1.16 0.05 6.22
C LEU A 32 -1.72 1.38 6.77
N GLY A 33 -3.01 1.65 6.57
CA GLY A 33 -3.67 2.85 7.12
C GLY A 33 -3.68 2.86 8.65
N LEU A 34 -3.94 1.71 9.27
CA LEU A 34 -3.89 1.56 10.72
C LEU A 34 -2.47 1.76 11.27
N ASP A 35 -1.46 1.18 10.62
CA ASP A 35 -0.06 1.34 11.01
C ASP A 35 0.36 2.82 10.96
N VAL A 36 -0.02 3.54 9.89
CA VAL A 36 0.20 4.99 9.79
C VAL A 36 -0.51 5.77 10.89
N ALA A 37 -1.76 5.43 11.19
CA ALA A 37 -2.52 6.09 12.25
C ALA A 37 -1.85 5.91 13.63
N ILE A 38 -1.41 4.68 13.93
CA ILE A 38 -0.69 4.38 15.18
C ILE A 38 0.63 5.16 15.23
N ALA A 39 1.41 5.17 14.14
CA ALA A 39 2.68 5.88 14.10
C ALA A 39 2.54 7.39 14.34
N HIS A 40 1.54 8.04 13.73
CA HIS A 40 1.26 9.46 13.97
C HIS A 40 0.72 9.74 15.37
N PHE A 41 -0.05 8.82 15.94
CA PHE A 41 -0.55 8.94 17.30
C PHE A 41 0.57 8.81 18.34
N VAL A 42 1.41 7.77 18.23
CA VAL A 42 2.51 7.48 19.16
C VAL A 42 3.62 8.53 19.08
N SER A 43 3.90 9.07 17.89
CA SER A 43 4.90 10.13 17.73
C SER A 43 4.45 11.51 18.26
N GLY A 44 3.21 11.64 18.73
CA GLY A 44 2.65 12.93 19.15
C GLY A 44 2.47 13.93 18.00
N SER A 45 2.66 13.50 16.75
CA SER A 45 2.56 14.36 15.57
C SER A 45 1.12 14.56 15.09
N GLY A 46 0.17 13.73 15.54
CA GLY A 46 -1.23 13.60 15.10
C GLY A 46 -2.14 14.84 15.13
N GLY A 47 -1.62 16.02 15.48
CA GLY A 47 -2.36 17.27 15.53
C GLY A 47 -2.68 17.89 14.16
N HIS A 48 -2.00 17.46 13.09
CA HIS A 48 -2.21 18.03 11.75
C HIS A 48 -3.19 17.20 10.92
N ALA A 49 -4.27 17.84 10.45
CA ALA A 49 -5.31 17.20 9.64
C ALA A 49 -4.75 16.50 8.37
N SER A 50 -3.67 17.02 7.79
CA SER A 50 -3.02 16.44 6.61
C SER A 50 -2.44 15.04 6.84
N GLN A 51 -2.07 14.68 8.08
CA GLN A 51 -1.52 13.36 8.40
C GLN A 51 -2.59 12.25 8.35
N TRP A 52 -3.87 12.62 8.41
CA TRP A 52 -4.99 11.68 8.30
C TRP A 52 -5.36 11.36 6.85
N VAL A 53 -4.82 12.11 5.87
CA VAL A 53 -5.03 11.86 4.44
C VAL A 53 -4.62 10.43 4.04
N PRO A 54 -3.40 9.94 4.33
CA PRO A 54 -3.02 8.57 4.00
C PRO A 54 -3.91 7.52 4.69
N VAL A 55 -4.33 7.76 5.94
CA VAL A 55 -5.21 6.84 6.69
C VAL A 55 -6.59 6.72 6.02
N GLY A 56 -7.24 7.84 5.74
CA GLY A 56 -8.53 7.86 5.05
C GLY A 56 -8.44 7.31 3.63
N PHE A 57 -7.36 7.63 2.92
CA PHE A 57 -7.07 7.08 1.60
C PHE A 57 -6.95 5.55 1.64
N ALA A 58 -6.19 4.98 2.58
CA ALA A 58 -6.08 3.54 2.73
C ALA A 58 -7.43 2.86 3.00
N GLY A 59 -8.25 3.43 3.89
CA GLY A 59 -9.59 2.92 4.16
C GLY A 59 -10.45 2.88 2.90
N ALA A 60 -10.51 3.99 2.16
CA ALA A 60 -11.27 4.08 0.92
C ALA A 60 -10.74 3.13 -0.17
N ALA A 61 -9.42 3.10 -0.39
CA ALA A 61 -8.77 2.24 -1.37
C ALA A 61 -9.05 0.76 -1.07
N GLY A 62 -8.89 0.34 0.18
CA GLY A 62 -9.11 -1.03 0.60
C GLY A 62 -10.55 -1.49 0.39
N ILE A 63 -11.52 -0.71 0.87
CA ILE A 63 -12.96 -1.04 0.73
C ILE A 63 -13.35 -1.13 -0.75
N LEU A 64 -12.98 -0.13 -1.56
CA LEU A 64 -13.39 -0.07 -2.96
C LEU A 64 -12.71 -1.16 -3.79
N LEU A 65 -11.45 -1.49 -3.52
CA LEU A 65 -10.74 -2.53 -4.26
C LEU A 65 -11.24 -3.93 -3.89
N ILE A 66 -11.53 -4.18 -2.61
CA ILE A 66 -12.19 -5.43 -2.16
C ILE A 66 -13.56 -5.55 -2.83
N ALA A 67 -14.41 -4.52 -2.76
CA ALA A 67 -15.73 -4.55 -3.38
C ALA A 67 -15.65 -4.79 -4.90
N ALA A 68 -14.73 -4.10 -5.60
CA ALA A 68 -14.55 -4.27 -7.03
C ALA A 68 -14.07 -5.68 -7.41
N SER A 69 -13.21 -6.30 -6.60
CA SER A 69 -12.73 -7.66 -6.85
C SER A 69 -13.82 -8.73 -6.66
N LEU A 70 -14.74 -8.51 -5.70
CA LEU A 70 -15.81 -9.45 -5.37
C LEU A 70 -16.98 -9.36 -6.35
N VAL A 71 -17.48 -8.14 -6.61
CA VAL A 71 -18.75 -7.94 -7.34
C VAL A 71 -18.63 -7.00 -8.54
N GLY A 72 -17.47 -6.38 -8.77
CA GLY A 72 -17.27 -5.44 -9.86
C GLY A 72 -17.15 -6.10 -11.23
N SER A 73 -17.40 -5.34 -12.29
CA SER A 73 -17.01 -5.74 -13.66
C SER A 73 -15.50 -5.56 -13.86
N GLU A 74 -14.91 -6.26 -14.83
CA GLU A 74 -13.49 -6.09 -15.18
C GLU A 74 -13.13 -4.63 -15.52
N ARG A 75 -14.05 -3.92 -16.19
CA ARG A 75 -13.87 -2.50 -16.52
C ARG A 75 -13.86 -1.62 -15.27
N LEU A 76 -14.77 -1.87 -14.33
CA LEU A 76 -14.82 -1.14 -13.06
C LEU A 76 -13.56 -1.40 -12.22
N MET A 77 -13.18 -2.67 -12.07
CA MET A 77 -11.97 -3.06 -11.35
C MET A 77 -10.72 -2.42 -11.96
N SER A 78 -10.58 -2.46 -13.29
CA SER A 78 -9.47 -1.82 -13.99
C SER A 78 -9.43 -0.30 -13.76
N GLY A 79 -10.59 0.38 -13.80
CA GLY A 79 -10.68 1.80 -13.50
C GLY A 79 -10.26 2.15 -12.07
N ILE A 80 -10.72 1.36 -11.08
CA ILE A 80 -10.35 1.54 -9.67
C ILE A 80 -8.85 1.30 -9.47
N LEU A 81 -8.28 0.25 -10.07
CA LEU A 81 -6.84 -0.02 -10.03
C LEU A 81 -6.01 1.14 -10.59
N ILE A 82 -6.44 1.76 -11.70
CA ILE A 82 -5.74 2.90 -12.30
C ILE A 82 -5.83 4.14 -11.40
N ILE A 83 -7.04 4.48 -10.94
CA ILE A 83 -7.27 5.70 -10.13
C ILE A 83 -6.52 5.59 -8.80
N PHE A 84 -6.79 4.54 -8.03
CA PHE A 84 -6.17 4.36 -6.72
C PHE A 84 -4.69 4.01 -6.83
N GLY A 85 -4.27 3.28 -7.87
CA GLY A 85 -2.84 3.03 -8.12
C GLY A 85 -2.06 4.32 -8.34
N SER A 86 -2.59 5.23 -9.17
CA SER A 86 -1.98 6.54 -9.42
C SER A 86 -1.96 7.41 -8.17
N LEU A 87 -3.08 7.50 -7.45
CA LEU A 87 -3.17 8.27 -6.20
C LEU A 87 -2.23 7.72 -5.13
N SER A 88 -2.09 6.40 -5.02
CA SER A 88 -1.18 5.77 -4.04
C SER A 88 0.28 6.08 -4.35
N ILE A 89 0.67 6.17 -5.63
CA ILE A 89 2.00 6.64 -6.02
C ILE A 89 2.20 8.09 -5.58
N VAL A 90 1.21 8.97 -5.81
CA VAL A 90 1.30 10.37 -5.38
C VAL A 90 1.45 10.48 -3.86
N VAL A 91 0.58 9.82 -3.09
CA VAL A 91 0.64 9.79 -1.62
C VAL A 91 1.99 9.25 -1.14
N GLY A 92 2.46 8.16 -1.76
CA GLY A 92 3.72 7.53 -1.39
C GLY A 92 4.95 8.38 -1.71
N VAL A 93 5.02 8.98 -2.90
CA VAL A 93 6.13 9.86 -3.29
C VAL A 93 6.15 11.12 -2.44
N VAL A 94 5.01 11.80 -2.27
CA VAL A 94 4.91 13.01 -1.45
C VAL A 94 5.29 12.70 0.00
N GLY A 95 4.74 11.63 0.58
CA GLY A 95 5.10 11.20 1.93
C GLY A 95 6.59 10.86 2.06
N THR A 96 7.17 10.20 1.06
CA THR A 96 8.61 9.86 1.06
C THR A 96 9.48 11.11 1.07
N ILE A 97 9.09 12.16 0.34
CA ILE A 97 9.80 13.45 0.35
C ILE A 97 9.66 14.12 1.72
N LEU A 98 8.43 14.20 2.25
CA LEU A 98 8.14 14.89 3.50
C LEU A 98 8.79 14.23 4.72
N HIS A 99 8.91 12.90 4.73
CA HIS A 99 9.56 12.17 5.81
C HIS A 99 11.05 11.90 5.57
N GLY A 100 11.46 11.75 4.31
CA GLY A 100 12.84 11.45 3.94
C GLY A 100 13.77 12.65 4.06
N ALA A 101 13.32 13.86 3.73
CA ALA A 101 14.18 15.04 3.83
C ALA A 101 14.65 15.33 5.27
N PRO A 102 13.77 15.33 6.31
CA PRO A 102 14.21 15.48 7.69
C PRO A 102 15.12 14.34 8.17
N LEU A 103 14.81 13.10 7.79
CA LEU A 103 15.64 11.94 8.11
C LEU A 103 17.07 12.11 7.57
N MET A 104 17.19 12.50 6.29
CA MET A 104 18.49 12.70 5.66
C MET A 104 19.25 13.88 6.27
N SER A 105 18.56 14.94 6.70
CA SER A 105 19.19 16.05 7.44
C SER A 105 19.78 15.56 8.76
N ALA A 106 18.98 14.84 9.56
CA ALA A 106 19.42 14.31 10.86
C ALA A 106 20.63 13.37 10.73
N VAL A 107 20.61 12.48 9.73
CA VAL A 107 21.73 11.57 9.46
C VAL A 107 22.97 12.31 8.96
N SER A 108 22.80 13.34 8.13
CA SER A 108 23.92 14.15 7.64
C SER A 108 24.57 14.98 8.76
N GLU A 109 23.78 15.47 9.71
CA GLU A 109 24.26 16.27 10.85
C GLU A 109 24.99 15.40 11.89
N ALA A 110 24.48 14.20 12.16
CA ALA A 110 25.10 13.25 13.10
C ALA A 110 26.28 12.47 12.50
N GLY A 111 26.39 12.41 11.16
CA GLY A 111 27.32 11.56 10.43
C GLY A 111 26.75 10.18 10.13
N PHE A 112 27.08 9.61 8.95
CA PHE A 112 26.52 8.34 8.50
C PHE A 112 27.16 7.15 9.23
N THR A 113 26.50 6.70 10.30
CA THR A 113 26.72 5.40 10.94
C THR A 113 25.40 4.63 11.00
N TRP A 114 25.47 3.32 11.21
CA TRP A 114 24.25 2.51 11.34
C TRP A 114 23.45 2.92 12.60
N GLU A 115 24.15 3.21 13.69
CA GLU A 115 23.56 3.66 14.95
C GLU A 115 22.80 4.98 14.76
N ASN A 116 23.43 5.98 14.15
CA ASN A 116 22.81 7.28 13.89
C ASN A 116 21.62 7.17 12.93
N PHE A 117 21.70 6.26 11.95
CA PHE A 117 20.58 6.01 11.03
C PHE A 117 19.37 5.40 11.74
N VAL A 118 19.59 4.40 12.60
CA VAL A 118 18.52 3.77 13.40
C VAL A 118 17.92 4.75 14.41
N GLU A 119 18.75 5.58 15.04
CA GLU A 119 18.29 6.64 15.95
C GLU A 119 17.46 7.69 15.21
N ALA A 120 17.94 8.19 14.06
CA ALA A 120 17.22 9.15 13.24
C ALA A 120 15.90 8.57 12.70
N LEU A 121 15.88 7.29 12.33
CA LEU A 121 14.66 6.57 11.95
C LEU A 121 13.61 6.56 13.08
N SER A 122 14.07 6.35 14.32
CA SER A 122 13.20 6.26 15.48
C SER A 122 12.63 7.61 15.90
N LEU A 123 13.43 8.68 15.79
CA LEU A 123 13.08 10.02 16.26
C LEU A 123 12.31 10.86 15.24
N HIS A 124 12.69 10.79 13.96
CA HIS A 124 12.23 11.74 12.94
C HIS A 124 11.33 11.11 11.87
N ALA A 125 11.12 9.81 11.96
CA ALA A 125 10.72 8.99 10.85
C ALA A 125 9.67 7.89 11.13
N PRO A 126 8.85 7.92 12.20
CA PRO A 126 7.57 7.20 12.16
C PRO A 126 6.57 7.94 11.25
N PRO A 127 6.02 7.35 10.16
CA PRO A 127 6.25 6.03 9.55
C PRO A 127 6.98 6.11 8.18
N VAL A 128 8.31 6.07 8.12
CA VAL A 128 9.10 6.29 6.89
C VAL A 128 8.87 5.20 5.84
N LEU A 129 8.60 3.97 6.28
CA LEU A 129 8.35 2.87 5.36
C LEU A 129 6.95 2.94 4.75
N ALA A 130 5.99 3.59 5.41
CA ALA A 130 4.61 3.59 4.93
C ALA A 130 4.43 4.36 3.61
N PRO A 131 4.99 5.58 3.40
CA PRO A 131 4.97 6.23 2.10
C PRO A 131 5.58 5.37 0.99
N GLY A 132 6.72 4.72 1.25
CA GLY A 132 7.32 3.77 0.31
C GLY A 132 6.37 2.62 -0.04
N ALA A 133 5.71 2.05 0.96
CA ALA A 133 4.71 0.99 0.77
C ALA A 133 3.52 1.45 -0.09
N TYR A 134 2.99 2.67 0.12
CA TYR A 134 1.94 3.24 -0.75
C TYR A 134 2.41 3.34 -2.21
N ALA A 135 3.64 3.80 -2.46
CA ALA A 135 4.15 3.90 -3.82
C ALA A 135 4.27 2.51 -4.48
N LEU A 136 4.81 1.52 -3.76
CA LEU A 136 4.95 0.14 -4.25
C LEU A 136 3.59 -0.53 -4.52
N LEU A 137 2.63 -0.38 -3.60
CA LEU A 137 1.26 -0.88 -3.80
C LEU A 137 0.60 -0.20 -4.99
N GLY A 138 0.82 1.11 -5.18
CA GLY A 138 0.32 1.84 -6.33
C GLY A 138 0.86 1.32 -7.66
N LEU A 139 2.18 1.06 -7.73
CA LEU A 139 2.81 0.43 -8.89
C LEU A 139 2.25 -0.98 -9.16
N ALA A 140 2.04 -1.78 -8.11
CA ALA A 140 1.44 -3.11 -8.23
C ALA A 140 0.01 -3.04 -8.81
N MET A 141 -0.79 -2.07 -8.36
CA MET A 141 -2.15 -1.84 -8.89
C MET A 141 -2.12 -1.43 -10.37
N LEU A 142 -1.23 -0.52 -10.76
CA LEU A 142 -1.06 -0.13 -12.16
C LEU A 142 -0.61 -1.32 -13.02
N GLY A 143 0.34 -2.12 -12.53
CA GLY A 143 0.76 -3.36 -13.18
C GLY A 143 -0.41 -4.31 -13.40
N LEU A 144 -1.24 -4.50 -12.38
CA LEU A 144 -2.41 -5.39 -12.43
C LEU A 144 -3.49 -4.90 -13.41
N SER A 145 -3.64 -3.58 -13.53
CA SER A 145 -4.57 -2.97 -14.49
C SER A 145 -4.18 -3.21 -15.95
N SER A 146 -2.90 -3.52 -16.22
CA SER A 146 -2.38 -3.71 -17.57
C SER A 146 -2.99 -4.94 -18.24
N LYS A 147 -3.52 -4.77 -19.46
CA LYS A 147 -3.98 -5.88 -20.30
C LYS A 147 -2.85 -6.82 -20.73
N LYS A 148 -1.60 -6.34 -20.73
CA LYS A 148 -0.41 -7.11 -21.12
C LYS A 148 0.06 -8.08 -20.04
N LEU A 149 -0.28 -7.82 -18.78
CA LEU A 149 0.13 -8.67 -17.67
C LEU A 149 -0.81 -9.89 -17.58
N GLN A 150 -0.27 -11.07 -17.92
CA GLN A 150 -0.92 -12.36 -17.74
C GLN A 150 -0.21 -13.12 -16.61
N ILE A 151 -0.92 -13.38 -15.51
CA ILE A 151 -0.40 -14.14 -14.37
C ILE A 151 -1.15 -15.46 -14.33
N ARG A 152 -0.43 -16.55 -14.56
CA ARG A 152 -0.96 -17.92 -14.50
C ARG A 152 -0.43 -18.59 -13.24
N LEU A 153 -1.32 -19.11 -12.41
CA LEU A 153 -0.98 -19.96 -11.28
C LEU A 153 -0.98 -21.40 -11.81
N THR A 154 0.14 -21.84 -12.39
CA THR A 154 0.35 -23.22 -12.87
C THR A 154 1.12 -24.03 -11.85
#